data_AF-A0A1G8MA49-F1
#
_entry.id   AF-A0A1G8MA49-F1
#
_cell.length_a   1.000
_cell.length_b   1.000
_cell.length_c   1.000
_cell.angle_alpha   90.00
_cell.angle_beta   90.00
_cell.angle_gamma   90.00
#
_symmetry.space_group_name_H-M   'P 1'
#
loop_
_entity.id
_entity.type
_entity.pdbx_description
1 polymer ?
#
loop_
_entity_poly.entity_id
_entity_poly.type
_entity_poly.pdbx_seq_one_letter_code
_entity_poly.pdbx_strand_id
1 'polypeptide(L)'
;MREYDEADIIVSVSPSYWADVPGQFKAFIDRCTPWCNTHEPHAAIKPGKKGYSIALRTGPNMPECERIISTIEHFYGHLDIESVAQMGLTSIEYKEDVEPRKKEIIDFCSRI
;
A
#
# COMPACT_ATOMS: atom_id res chain seq x y z
N MET A 1 7.43 13.90 -1.12
CA MET A 1 8.51 13.26 -0.33
C MET A 1 8.70 13.84 1.05
N ARG A 2 8.63 15.16 1.28
CA ARG A 2 8.66 15.73 2.65
C ARG A 2 7.68 15.04 3.61
N GLU A 3 6.42 14.88 3.21
CA GLU A 3 5.40 14.19 4.03
C GLU A 3 5.77 12.72 4.32
N TYR A 4 6.31 12.00 3.33
CA TYR A 4 6.84 10.64 3.52
C TYR A 4 8.04 10.62 4.47
N ASP A 5 8.92 11.61 4.38
CA ASP A 5 10.11 11.74 5.22
C ASP A 5 9.77 12.07 6.67
N GLU A 6 8.73 12.88 6.89
CA GLU A 6 8.23 13.25 8.22
C GLU A 6 7.37 12.17 8.87
N ALA A 7 6.71 11.32 8.08
CA ALA A 7 5.86 10.25 8.61
C ALA A 7 6.68 9.06 9.12
N ASP A 8 6.35 8.58 10.33
CA ASP A 8 6.87 7.32 10.88
C ASP A 8 6.10 6.11 10.35
N ILE A 9 4.83 6.32 9.99
CA ILE A 9 3.90 5.27 9.54
C ILE A 9 3.33 5.63 8.17
N ILE A 10 3.38 4.68 7.24
CA ILE A 10 2.86 4.80 5.89
C ILE A 10 1.75 3.76 5.69
N VAL A 11 0.54 4.22 5.41
CA VAL A 11 -0.60 3.35 5.10
C VAL A 11 -0.95 3.54 3.62
N SER A 12 -0.69 2.52 2.82
CA SER A 12 -1.03 2.53 1.39
C SER A 12 -2.27 1.68 1.16
N VAL A 13 -3.29 2.30 0.57
CA VAL A 13 -4.55 1.67 0.24
C VAL A 13 -4.74 1.73 -1.27
N SER A 14 -5.01 0.60 -1.92
CA SER A 14 -5.16 0.56 -3.37
C SER A 14 -6.30 -0.35 -3.81
N PRO A 15 -7.26 0.17 -4.59
CA PRO A 15 -8.24 -0.69 -5.24
C PRO A 15 -7.59 -1.44 -6.42
N SER A 16 -8.14 -2.61 -6.75
CA SER A 16 -7.81 -3.28 -8.00
C SER A 16 -8.48 -2.61 -9.18
N TYR A 17 -7.70 -2.01 -10.07
CA TYR A 17 -8.15 -1.59 -11.39
C TYR A 17 -7.34 -2.31 -12.46
N TRP A 18 -8.04 -3.11 -13.28
CA TRP A 18 -7.41 -3.99 -14.28
C TRP A 18 -6.33 -4.92 -13.70
N ALA A 19 -6.64 -5.51 -12.54
CA ALA A 19 -5.80 -6.47 -11.83
C ALA A 19 -4.44 -5.92 -11.37
N ASP A 20 -4.29 -4.62 -11.15
CA ASP A 20 -3.14 -3.99 -10.48
C ASP A 20 -3.57 -2.71 -9.74
N VAL A 21 -2.60 -2.01 -9.16
CA VAL A 21 -2.76 -0.66 -8.62
C VAL A 21 -3.26 0.32 -9.71
N PRO A 22 -4.02 1.37 -9.35
CA PRO A 22 -4.43 2.41 -10.29
C PRO A 22 -3.24 3.10 -10.94
N GLY A 23 -3.41 3.56 -12.18
CA GLY A 23 -2.39 4.33 -12.89
C GLY A 23 -1.91 5.57 -12.13
N GLN A 24 -2.77 6.17 -11.30
CA GLN A 24 -2.43 7.27 -10.41
C GLN A 24 -1.41 6.86 -9.33
N PHE A 25 -1.58 5.67 -8.75
CA PHE A 25 -0.63 5.15 -7.77
C PHE A 25 0.67 4.75 -8.47
N LYS A 26 0.61 4.08 -9.63
CA LYS A 26 1.81 3.76 -10.41
C LYS A 26 2.61 5.01 -10.80
N ALA A 27 1.94 6.07 -11.23
CA ALA A 27 2.59 7.35 -11.54
C ALA A 27 3.18 8.04 -10.31
N PHE A 28 2.62 7.82 -9.11
CA PHE A 28 3.22 8.26 -7.85
C PHE A 28 4.52 7.48 -7.56
N ILE A 29 4.49 6.15 -7.67
CA ILE A 29 5.68 5.28 -7.52
C ILE A 29 6.77 5.73 -8.49
N ASP A 30 6.43 6.00 -9.75
CA ASP A 30 7.39 6.44 -10.76
C ASP A 30 8.06 7.78 -10.41
N ARG A 31 7.34 8.70 -9.74
CA ARG A 31 7.92 9.96 -9.24
C ARG A 31 8.81 9.78 -8.02
N CYS A 32 8.69 8.66 -7.31
CA CYS A 32 9.56 8.30 -6.19
C CYS A 32 10.89 7.69 -6.63
N THR A 33 11.10 7.43 -7.93
CA THR A 33 12.36 6.84 -8.47
C THR A 33 13.64 7.46 -7.91
N PRO A 34 13.79 8.79 -7.75
CA PRO A 34 15.02 9.37 -7.18
C PRO A 34 15.31 8.94 -5.74
N TRP A 35 14.30 8.44 -5.01
CA TRP A 35 14.43 7.93 -3.64
C TRP A 35 14.53 6.41 -3.54
N CYS A 36 14.48 5.70 -4.65
CA CYS A 36 14.60 4.25 -4.64
C CYS A 36 16.06 3.86 -4.38
N ASN A 37 16.29 2.86 -3.51
CA ASN A 37 17.60 2.31 -3.17
C ASN A 37 18.36 1.66 -4.35
N THR A 38 17.72 1.57 -5.52
CA THR A 38 18.31 1.12 -6.79
C THR A 38 18.69 2.26 -7.74
N HIS A 39 18.39 3.51 -7.41
CA HIS A 39 18.66 4.68 -8.24
C HIS A 39 19.94 5.41 -7.82
N GLU A 40 20.73 5.89 -8.79
CA GLU A 40 21.93 6.70 -8.55
C GLU A 40 21.85 8.07 -9.26
N PRO A 41 22.07 9.21 -8.56
CA PRO A 41 22.35 9.31 -7.13
C PRO A 41 21.13 8.96 -6.28
N HIS A 42 21.35 8.27 -5.16
CA HIS A 42 20.28 7.86 -4.25
C HIS A 42 19.91 8.97 -3.25
N ALA A 43 18.67 9.48 -3.32
CA ALA A 43 18.10 10.29 -2.24
C ALA A 43 17.45 9.37 -1.20
N ALA A 44 17.73 9.55 0.09
CA ALA A 44 17.10 8.72 1.14
C ALA A 44 15.99 9.49 1.87
N ILE A 45 15.00 8.76 2.38
CA ILE A 45 14.12 9.22 3.45
C ILE A 45 14.65 8.71 4.80
N LYS A 46 14.22 9.31 5.91
CA LYS A 46 14.61 8.90 7.26
C LYS A 46 14.30 7.41 7.48
N PRO A 47 15.20 6.64 8.11
CA PRO A 47 15.00 5.23 8.35
C PRO A 47 13.94 4.98 9.44
N GLY A 48 13.55 3.71 9.61
CA GLY A 48 12.67 3.26 10.70
C GLY A 48 11.18 3.40 10.43
N LYS A 49 10.80 3.63 9.16
CA LYS A 49 9.41 3.79 8.73
C LYS A 49 8.69 2.45 8.66
N LYS A 50 7.43 2.43 9.09
CA LYS A 50 6.56 1.25 9.10
C LYS A 50 5.46 1.37 8.05
N GLY A 51 5.37 0.39 7.17
CA GLY A 51 4.44 0.30 6.06
C GLY A 51 3.29 -0.67 6.32
N TYR A 52 2.08 -0.24 5.97
CA TYR A 52 0.86 -1.05 6.02
C TYR A 52 0.21 -1.05 4.63
N SER A 53 -0.18 -2.23 4.15
CA SER A 53 -0.65 -2.43 2.77
C SER A 53 -2.09 -2.93 2.77
N ILE A 54 -3.00 -2.19 2.13
CA ILE A 54 -4.41 -2.57 2.04
C ILE A 54 -4.82 -2.62 0.57
N ALA A 55 -5.32 -3.77 0.13
CA ALA A 55 -5.90 -3.94 -1.20
C ALA A 55 -7.40 -4.23 -1.10
N LEU A 56 -8.19 -3.64 -1.98
CA LEU A 56 -9.61 -3.94 -2.10
C LEU A 56 -9.99 -4.24 -3.55
N ARG A 57 -10.97 -5.10 -3.77
CA ARG A 57 -11.44 -5.46 -5.11
C ARG A 57 -12.91 -5.86 -5.12
N THR A 58 -13.53 -5.74 -6.29
CA THR A 58 -14.90 -6.23 -6.52
C THR A 58 -14.96 -7.75 -6.65
N GLY A 59 -13.96 -8.37 -7.27
CA GLY A 59 -13.93 -9.84 -7.42
C GLY A 59 -13.81 -10.59 -6.09
N PRO A 60 -14.25 -11.85 -6.01
CA PRO A 60 -14.28 -12.60 -4.75
C PRO A 60 -12.92 -13.21 -4.35
N ASN A 61 -11.98 -13.30 -5.29
CA ASN A 61 -10.75 -14.08 -5.13
C ASN A 61 -9.58 -13.24 -4.56
N MET A 62 -8.95 -13.74 -3.51
CA MET A 62 -7.81 -13.11 -2.83
C MET A 62 -6.53 -12.90 -3.67
N PRO A 63 -6.16 -13.75 -4.65
CA PRO A 63 -4.88 -13.63 -5.37
C PRO A 63 -4.62 -12.26 -6.04
N GLU A 64 -5.66 -11.54 -6.43
CA GLU A 64 -5.49 -10.19 -7.00
C GLU A 64 -5.20 -9.14 -5.92
N CYS A 65 -5.78 -9.28 -4.73
CA CYS A 65 -5.39 -8.47 -3.58
C CYS A 65 -3.93 -8.74 -3.21
N GLU A 66 -3.51 -10.01 -3.16
CA GLU A 66 -2.12 -10.40 -2.89
C GLU A 66 -1.14 -9.78 -3.90
N ARG A 67 -1.50 -9.77 -5.19
CA ARG A 67 -0.70 -9.12 -6.22
C ARG A 67 -0.56 -7.62 -6.00
N ILE A 68 -1.65 -6.93 -5.67
CA ILE A 68 -1.63 -5.47 -5.41
C ILE A 68 -0.81 -5.17 -4.17
N ILE A 69 -0.97 -5.95 -3.10
CA ILE A 69 -0.17 -5.81 -1.90
C ILE A 69 1.31 -6.04 -2.22
N SER A 70 1.64 -7.05 -3.01
CA SER A 70 3.02 -7.28 -3.47
C SER A 70 3.58 -6.09 -4.25
N THR A 71 2.78 -5.42 -5.10
CA THR A 71 3.19 -4.17 -5.77
C THR A 71 3.52 -3.06 -4.75
N ILE A 72 2.68 -2.89 -3.71
CA ILE A 72 2.88 -1.87 -2.66
C ILE A 72 4.13 -2.19 -1.83
N GLU A 73 4.29 -3.44 -1.38
CA GLU A 73 5.42 -3.85 -0.55
C GLU A 73 6.74 -3.85 -1.32
N HIS A 74 6.71 -4.14 -2.63
CA HIS A 74 7.88 -3.97 -3.49
C HIS A 74 8.30 -2.49 -3.58
N PHE A 75 7.33 -1.57 -3.68
CA PHE A 75 7.60 -0.14 -3.60
C PHE A 75 8.17 0.27 -2.22
N TYR A 76 7.62 -0.25 -1.13
CA TYR A 76 8.18 -0.02 0.22
C TYR A 76 9.62 -0.49 0.35
N GLY A 77 9.95 -1.66 -0.21
CA GLY A 77 11.32 -2.17 -0.24
C GLY A 77 12.30 -1.26 -0.96
N HIS A 78 11.85 -0.53 -1.98
CA HIS A 78 12.70 0.47 -2.65
C HIS A 78 12.91 1.74 -1.83
N LEU A 79 12.00 2.07 -0.93
CA LEU A 79 12.11 3.24 -0.05
C LEU A 79 12.64 2.91 1.35
N ASP A 80 13.11 1.67 1.57
CA ASP A 80 13.54 1.15 2.87
C ASP A 80 12.46 1.30 3.97
N ILE A 81 11.19 1.11 3.60
CA ILE A 81 10.06 1.07 4.52
C ILE A 81 9.81 -0.40 4.93
N GLU A 82 9.72 -0.66 6.24
CA GLU A 82 9.44 -2.00 6.77
C GLU A 82 7.97 -2.36 6.55
N SER A 83 7.66 -3.41 5.80
CA SER A 83 6.28 -3.92 5.68
C SER A 83 5.85 -4.65 6.96
N VAL A 84 4.94 -4.05 7.72
CA VAL A 84 4.52 -4.54 9.06
C VAL A 84 3.25 -5.39 9.02
N ALA A 85 2.24 -4.97 8.24
CA ALA A 85 0.99 -5.71 8.12
C ALA A 85 0.24 -5.42 6.82
N GLN A 86 -0.57 -6.38 6.39
CA GLN A 86 -1.38 -6.30 5.17
C GLN A 86 -2.84 -6.73 5.35
N MET A 87 -3.73 -6.25 4.49
CA MET A 87 -5.15 -6.58 4.47
C MET A 87 -5.69 -6.64 3.04
N GLY A 88 -6.41 -7.72 2.72
CA GLY A 88 -7.14 -7.88 1.47
C GLY A 88 -8.66 -7.87 1.70
N LEU A 89 -9.38 -7.00 0.98
CA LEU A 89 -10.84 -6.89 1.03
C LEU A 89 -11.43 -7.28 -0.32
N THR A 90 -11.91 -8.51 -0.43
CA THR A 90 -12.61 -9.03 -1.61
C THR A 90 -14.12 -8.74 -1.54
N SER A 91 -14.79 -8.82 -2.69
CA SER A 91 -16.25 -8.58 -2.80
C SER A 91 -16.67 -7.17 -2.35
N ILE A 92 -15.86 -6.16 -2.65
CA ILE A 92 -16.15 -4.74 -2.39
C ILE A 92 -16.46 -4.04 -3.73
N GLU A 93 -17.74 -3.81 -4.01
CA GLU A 93 -18.19 -3.04 -5.18
C GLU A 93 -18.52 -1.60 -4.79
N TYR A 94 -19.18 -1.44 -3.64
CA TYR A 94 -19.63 -0.17 -3.10
C TYR A 94 -19.18 0.04 -1.66
N LYS A 95 -19.42 1.25 -1.15
CA LYS A 95 -19.07 1.63 0.22
C LYS A 95 -19.82 0.77 1.24
N GLU A 96 -21.03 0.38 0.93
CA GLU A 96 -21.91 -0.42 1.77
C GLU A 96 -21.33 -1.82 2.04
N ASP A 97 -20.57 -2.36 1.09
CA ASP A 97 -19.91 -3.67 1.21
C ASP A 97 -18.77 -3.67 2.25
N VAL A 98 -18.31 -2.47 2.66
CA VAL A 98 -17.28 -2.30 3.69
C VAL A 98 -17.87 -2.45 5.10
N GLU A 99 -19.15 -2.12 5.31
CA GLU A 99 -19.75 -2.12 6.66
C GLU A 99 -19.69 -3.50 7.34
N PRO A 100 -19.98 -4.63 6.65
CA PRO A 100 -19.79 -5.96 7.23
C PRO A 100 -18.34 -6.29 7.61
N ARG A 101 -17.35 -5.63 7.00
CA ARG A 101 -15.91 -5.81 7.24
C ARG A 101 -15.33 -4.84 8.28
N LYS A 102 -16.16 -3.94 8.83
CA LYS A 102 -15.73 -2.85 9.72
C LYS A 102 -14.95 -3.33 10.96
N LYS A 103 -15.38 -4.43 11.59
CA LYS A 103 -14.68 -4.99 12.76
C LYS A 103 -13.25 -5.37 12.39
N GLU A 104 -13.07 -6.09 11.29
CA GLU A 104 -11.77 -6.52 10.80
C GLU A 104 -10.86 -5.31 10.48
N ILE A 105 -11.43 -4.26 9.87
CA ILE A 105 -10.72 -3.01 9.57
C ILE A 105 -10.29 -2.29 10.86
N ILE A 106 -11.16 -2.20 11.87
CA ILE A 106 -10.82 -1.60 13.17
C ILE A 106 -9.72 -2.40 13.87
N ASP A 107 -9.83 -3.74 13.88
CA ASP A 107 -8.83 -4.63 14.46
C ASP A 107 -7.47 -4.45 13.74
N PHE A 108 -7.46 -4.29 12.42
CA PHE A 108 -6.26 -3.95 11.66
C PHE A 108 -5.67 -2.61 12.08
N CYS A 109 -6.50 -1.56 12.13
CA CYS A 109 -6.09 -0.20 12.49
C CYS A 109 -5.55 -0.08 13.92
N SER A 110 -5.98 -0.92 14.86
CA SER A 110 -5.45 -0.92 16.23
C SER A 110 -3.97 -1.34 16.33
N ARG A 111 -3.38 -1.84 15.24
CA ARG A 111 -1.97 -2.24 15.13
C ARG A 111 -1.10 -1.17 14.46
N ILE A 112 -1.70 -0.06 14.07
CA ILE A 112 -1.06 1.11 13.45
C ILE A 112 -0.78 2.12 14.57
#